data_AF-A0A484HBS5-F1
#
_entry.id   AF-A0A484HBS5-F1
#
_cell.length_a   1.000
_cell.length_b   1.000
_cell.length_c   1.000
_cell.angle_alpha   90.00
_cell.angle_beta   90.00
_cell.angle_gamma   90.00
#
_symmetry.space_group_name_H-M   'P 1'
#
loop_
_entity.id
_entity.type
_entity.pdbx_description
1 polymer ?
#
loop_
_entity_poly.entity_id
_entity_poly.type
_entity_poly.pdbx_seq_one_letter_code
_entity_poly.pdbx_strand_id
1 'polypeptide(L)'
;MRILLDTCAFLWITQGSDALSPAAIEAFVNPENEVYLSVVSAWEINVKSQLGKLPLPPERFIPKERKRHLIASLNLSEKDTLHLCKLPALHKYPFDRMLICQALEHSLTILTPAPLIRQYPIRCLWQARG
;
A
#
# COMPACT_ATOMS: atom_id res chain seq x y z
N MET A 1 14.67 3.05 4.87
CA MET A 1 14.14 3.01 3.48
C MET A 1 12.76 3.64 3.41
N ARG A 2 12.24 3.98 2.22
CA ARG A 2 10.89 4.55 2.08
C ARG A 2 9.91 3.51 1.55
N ILE A 3 8.88 3.21 2.33
CA ILE A 3 7.96 2.08 2.13
C ILE A 3 6.56 2.59 1.83
N LEU A 4 5.96 2.08 0.75
CA LEU A 4 4.54 2.25 0.46
C LEU A 4 3.80 0.97 0.87
N LEU A 5 2.84 1.09 1.78
CA LEU A 5 1.97 -0.03 2.13
C LEU A 5 0.96 -0.27 1.01
N ASP A 6 0.85 -1.53 0.58
CA ASP A 6 -0.37 -2.01 -0.06
C ASP A 6 -1.55 -1.86 0.91
N THR A 7 -2.75 -1.61 0.38
CA THR A 7 -3.98 -1.52 1.17
C THR A 7 -4.19 -2.76 2.03
N CYS A 8 -3.91 -3.97 1.52
CA CYS A 8 -4.05 -5.19 2.33
C CYS A 8 -3.01 -5.28 3.45
N ALA A 9 -1.77 -4.88 3.18
CA ALA A 9 -0.71 -4.85 4.19
C ALA A 9 -1.05 -3.88 5.32
N PHE A 10 -1.57 -2.69 4.99
CA PHE A 10 -2.09 -1.74 5.98
C PHE A 10 -3.16 -2.40 6.86
N LEU A 11 -4.20 -2.98 6.26
CA LEU A 11 -5.28 -3.63 7.01
C LEU A 11 -4.77 -4.74 7.93
N TRP A 12 -3.84 -5.58 7.46
CA TRP A 12 -3.25 -6.64 8.27
C TRP A 12 -2.42 -6.13 9.44
N ILE A 13 -1.66 -5.05 9.26
CA ILE A 13 -0.91 -4.40 10.35
C ILE A 13 -1.88 -3.93 11.44
N THR A 14 -2.98 -3.26 11.06
CA THR A 14 -3.95 -2.74 12.04
C THR A 14 -4.69 -3.83 12.82
N GLN A 15 -4.77 -5.04 12.25
CA GLN A 15 -5.44 -6.19 12.83
C GLN A 15 -4.49 -7.14 13.56
N GLY A 16 -3.17 -6.90 13.51
CA GLY A 16 -2.17 -7.83 14.03
C GLY A 16 -2.22 -9.20 13.33
N SER A 17 -2.50 -9.22 12.03
CA SER A 17 -2.72 -10.46 11.29
C SER A 17 -1.43 -11.24 11.02
N ASP A 18 -1.49 -12.56 11.16
CA ASP A 18 -0.43 -13.50 10.79
C ASP A 18 -0.15 -13.60 9.28
N ALA A 19 -0.98 -12.93 8.46
CA ALA A 19 -0.80 -12.88 7.00
C ALA A 19 0.42 -12.07 6.56
N LEU A 20 0.98 -11.22 7.44
CA LEU A 20 2.22 -10.50 7.16
C LEU A 20 3.40 -11.47 7.11
N SER A 21 4.20 -11.37 6.05
CA SER A 21 5.47 -12.09 5.98
C SER A 21 6.46 -11.62 7.05
N PRO A 22 7.38 -12.49 7.52
CA PRO A 22 8.45 -12.07 8.44
C PRO A 22 9.24 -10.86 7.91
N ALA A 23 9.58 -10.85 6.62
CA ALA A 23 10.27 -9.73 5.99
C ALA A 23 9.44 -8.44 5.97
N ALA A 24 8.12 -8.54 5.76
CA ALA A 24 7.23 -7.38 5.83
C ALA A 24 7.13 -6.81 7.25
N ILE A 25 7.07 -7.69 8.26
CA ILE A 25 7.08 -7.29 9.68
C ILE A 25 8.39 -6.59 10.01
N GLU A 26 9.53 -7.21 9.69
CA GLU A 26 10.87 -6.64 9.94
C GLU A 26 11.03 -5.27 9.29
N ALA A 27 10.65 -5.13 8.02
CA ALA A 27 10.71 -3.86 7.31
C ALA A 27 9.77 -2.81 7.92
N PHE A 28 8.58 -3.21 8.38
CA PHE A 28 7.62 -2.29 8.99
C PHE A 28 8.03 -1.80 10.38
N VAL A 29 8.59 -2.67 11.22
CA VAL A 29 8.94 -2.32 12.61
C VAL A 29 10.30 -1.62 12.75
N ASN A 30 11.14 -1.65 11.70
CA ASN A 30 12.43 -0.99 11.71
C ASN A 30 12.25 0.55 11.69
N PRO A 31 12.69 1.27 12.75
CA PRO A 31 12.49 2.71 12.88
C PRO A 31 13.27 3.55 11.85
N GLU A 32 14.29 2.99 11.20
CA GLU A 32 15.03 3.64 10.11
C GLU A 32 14.24 3.66 8.78
N ASN A 33 13.05 3.08 8.77
CA ASN A 33 12.15 3.07 7.62
C ASN A 33 11.03 4.10 7.78
N GLU A 34 10.82 4.88 6.73
CA GLU A 34 9.66 5.75 6.61
C GLU A 34 8.52 4.98 5.95
N VAL A 35 7.40 4.86 6.63
CA VAL A 35 6.25 4.08 6.16
C VAL A 35 5.10 5.00 5.77
N TYR A 36 4.57 4.79 4.58
CA TYR A 36 3.53 5.60 3.97
C TYR A 36 2.29 4.78 3.65
N LEU A 37 1.11 5.39 3.86
CA LEU A 37 -0.15 4.96 3.27
C LEU A 37 -0.60 6.01 2.26
N SER A 38 -0.81 5.57 1.02
CA SER A 38 -1.34 6.44 -0.02
C SER A 38 -2.80 6.81 0.21
N VAL A 39 -3.17 8.04 -0.17
CA VAL A 39 -4.59 8.44 -0.30
C VAL A 39 -5.36 7.56 -1.29
N VAL A 40 -4.68 6.87 -2.22
CA VAL A 40 -5.27 5.87 -3.13
C VAL A 40 -5.76 4.65 -2.35
N SER A 41 -5.01 4.17 -1.36
CA SER A 41 -5.46 3.09 -0.47
C SER A 41 -6.65 3.54 0.38
N ALA A 42 -6.66 4.80 0.83
CA ALA A 42 -7.83 5.36 1.50
C ALA A 42 -9.06 5.41 0.58
N TRP A 43 -8.88 5.76 -0.70
CA TRP A 43 -9.94 5.70 -1.71
C TRP A 43 -10.44 4.27 -1.91
N GLU A 44 -9.55 3.29 -2.05
CA GLU A 44 -9.93 1.87 -2.17
C GLU A 44 -10.72 1.37 -0.94
N ILE A 45 -10.28 1.70 0.27
CA ILE A 45 -10.97 1.33 1.52
C ILE A 45 -12.38 1.93 1.55
N ASN A 46 -12.54 3.20 1.15
CA ASN A 46 -13.86 3.84 1.07
C ASN A 46 -14.78 3.11 0.08
N VAL A 47 -14.28 2.80 -1.12
CA VAL A 47 -15.05 2.05 -2.13
C VAL A 47 -15.44 0.67 -1.61
N LYS A 48 -14.51 -0.07 -0.99
CA LYS A 48 -14.80 -1.38 -0.40
C LYS A 48 -15.82 -1.31 0.74
N SER A 49 -15.76 -0.26 1.56
CA SER A 49 -16.73 -0.02 2.65
C SER A 49 -18.13 0.25 2.11
N GLN A 50 -18.27 1.12 1.09
CA GLN A 50 -19.56 1.43 0.47
C GLN A 50 -20.19 0.21 -0.20
N LEU A 51 -19.35 -0.67 -0.76
CA LEU A 51 -19.79 -1.95 -1.35
C LEU A 51 -20.06 -3.05 -0.31
N GLY A 52 -19.95 -2.76 0.99
CA GLY A 52 -20.15 -3.74 2.08
C GLY A 52 -19.06 -4.81 2.19
N LYS A 53 -17.99 -4.72 1.40
CA LYS A 53 -16.88 -5.70 1.38
C LYS A 53 -15.89 -5.50 2.52
N LEU A 54 -15.89 -4.33 3.13
CA LEU A 54 -15.05 -3.98 4.27
C LEU A 54 -15.85 -3.07 5.23
N PRO A 55 -16.75 -3.64 6.06
CA PRO A 55 -17.70 -2.88 6.87
C PRO A 55 -17.01 -2.22 8.08
N LEU A 56 -16.31 -1.11 7.84
CA LEU A 56 -15.67 -0.27 8.85
C LEU A 56 -15.89 1.20 8.51
N PRO A 57 -15.81 2.14 9.48
CA PRO A 57 -15.94 3.58 9.21
C PRO A 57 -14.60 4.17 8.71
N PRO A 58 -14.37 4.38 7.40
CA PRO A 58 -13.03 4.69 6.88
C PRO A 58 -12.49 6.02 7.39
N GLU A 59 -13.36 7.02 7.50
CA GLU A 59 -13.06 8.38 7.97
C GLU A 59 -12.46 8.43 9.39
N ARG A 60 -12.83 7.48 10.26
CA ARG A 60 -12.30 7.36 11.62
C ARG A 60 -11.16 6.35 11.69
N PHE A 61 -11.33 5.23 11.01
CA PHE A 61 -10.39 4.10 11.05
C PHE A 61 -9.02 4.48 10.48
N ILE A 62 -8.98 5.04 9.27
CA ILE A 62 -7.71 5.31 8.57
C ILE A 62 -6.81 6.28 9.36
N PRO A 63 -7.26 7.49 9.77
CA PRO A 63 -6.39 8.41 10.49
C PRO A 63 -5.99 7.88 11.87
N LYS A 64 -6.90 7.18 12.57
CA LYS A 64 -6.62 6.59 13.88
C LYS A 64 -5.50 5.56 13.78
N GLU A 65 -5.63 4.59 12.88
CA GLU A 65 -4.66 3.51 12.78
C GLU A 65 -3.33 3.99 12.20
N ARG A 66 -3.35 4.92 11.25
CA ARG A 66 -2.11 5.56 10.78
C ARG A 66 -1.35 6.26 11.90
N LYS A 67 -2.05 7.05 12.73
CA LYS A 67 -1.42 7.73 13.88
C LYS A 67 -0.87 6.72 14.88
N ARG A 68 -1.63 5.67 15.19
CA ARG A 68 -1.23 4.59 16.12
C ARG A 68 0.05 3.88 15.65
N HIS A 69 0.19 3.69 14.35
CA HIS A 69 1.27 2.91 13.74
C HIS A 69 2.38 3.76 13.11
N LEU A 70 2.38 5.09 13.33
CA LEU A 70 3.36 6.03 12.78
C LEU A 70 3.46 5.99 11.25
N ILE A 71 2.32 5.81 10.57
CA ILE A 71 2.24 5.72 9.10
C ILE A 71 1.89 7.10 8.52
N ALA A 72 2.81 7.65 7.73
CA ALA A 72 2.65 8.93 7.05
C ALA A 72 1.63 8.87 5.90
N SER A 73 1.09 10.02 5.50
CA SER A 73 0.20 10.14 4.34
C SER A 73 1.05 10.31 3.11
N LEU A 74 0.75 9.60 2.04
CA LEU A 74 1.26 9.95 0.72
C LEU A 74 0.14 10.54 -0.13
N ASN A 75 0.26 11.83 -0.44
CA ASN A 75 -0.67 12.54 -1.30
C ASN A 75 -0.55 12.06 -2.74
N LEU A 76 -1.64 12.16 -3.50
CA LEU A 76 -1.64 11.91 -4.93
C LEU A 76 -1.40 13.23 -5.66
N SER A 77 -0.39 13.25 -6.52
CA SER A 77 -0.05 14.38 -7.39
C SER A 77 -0.33 14.04 -8.86
N GLU A 78 -0.36 15.05 -9.71
CA GLU A 78 -0.51 14.85 -11.16
C GLU A 78 0.64 13.99 -11.73
N LYS A 79 1.88 14.20 -11.24
CA LYS A 79 3.07 13.46 -11.68
C LYS A 79 2.93 11.96 -11.48
N ASP A 80 2.33 11.55 -10.35
CA ASP A 80 2.01 10.14 -10.12
C ASP A 80 1.11 9.60 -11.23
N THR A 81 0.05 10.33 -11.56
CA THR A 81 -0.93 9.86 -12.55
C THR A 81 -0.34 9.74 -13.96
N LEU A 82 0.63 10.59 -14.31
CA LEU A 82 1.28 10.59 -15.63
C LEU A 82 2.14 9.33 -15.90
N HIS A 83 2.50 8.55 -14.87
CA HIS A 83 3.14 7.25 -15.08
C HIS A 83 2.19 6.18 -15.63
N LEU A 84 0.87 6.36 -15.52
CA LEU A 84 -0.12 5.35 -15.92
C LEU A 84 0.00 4.94 -17.40
N CYS A 85 0.33 5.88 -18.29
CA CYS A 85 0.47 5.61 -19.72
C CYS A 85 1.71 4.77 -20.06
N LYS A 86 2.68 4.70 -19.15
CA LYS A 86 3.92 3.92 -19.30
C LYS A 86 3.83 2.55 -18.66
N LEU A 87 2.82 2.32 -17.81
CA LEU A 87 2.66 1.05 -17.12
C LEU A 87 2.14 -0.04 -18.07
N PRO A 88 2.83 -1.21 -18.15
CA PRO A 88 2.30 -2.40 -18.80
C PRO A 88 0.87 -2.73 -18.37
N ALA A 89 0.08 -3.31 -19.27
CA ALA A 89 -1.31 -3.69 -19.00
C ALA A 89 -1.42 -5.06 -18.30
N LEU A 90 -0.68 -5.28 -17.20
CA LEU A 90 -0.61 -6.59 -16.51
C LEU A 90 -1.77 -6.80 -15.53
N HIS A 91 -2.40 -5.73 -15.03
CA HIS A 91 -3.54 -5.79 -14.11
C HIS A 91 -4.57 -4.70 -14.40
N LYS A 92 -5.83 -4.98 -14.00
CA LYS A 92 -7.01 -4.15 -14.28
C LYS A 92 -7.40 -3.20 -13.14
N TYR A 93 -6.91 -3.42 -11.93
CA TYR A 93 -7.35 -2.67 -10.74
C TYR A 93 -6.70 -1.29 -10.68
N PRO A 94 -7.48 -0.19 -10.76
CA PRO A 94 -6.92 1.16 -10.88
C PRO A 94 -6.12 1.59 -9.64
N PHE A 95 -6.50 1.13 -8.45
CA PHE A 95 -5.81 1.43 -7.20
C PHE A 95 -4.37 0.90 -7.21
N ASP A 96 -4.21 -0.39 -7.55
CA ASP A 96 -2.89 -1.02 -7.66
C ASP A 96 -2.03 -0.31 -8.71
N ARG A 97 -2.61 0.03 -9.89
CA ARG A 97 -1.87 0.78 -10.93
C ARG A 97 -1.33 2.09 -10.37
N MET A 98 -2.14 2.81 -9.60
CA MET A 98 -1.75 4.09 -9.04
C MET A 98 -0.74 3.96 -7.89
N LEU A 99 -0.82 2.91 -7.06
CA LEU A 99 0.22 2.61 -6.06
C LEU A 99 1.56 2.32 -6.73
N ILE A 100 1.57 1.59 -7.84
CA ILE A 100 2.78 1.36 -8.66
C ILE A 100 3.31 2.67 -9.22
N CYS A 101 2.44 3.53 -9.75
CA CYS A 101 2.84 4.84 -10.23
C CYS A 101 3.52 5.69 -9.13
N GLN A 102 2.93 5.74 -7.93
CA GLN A 102 3.53 6.46 -6.80
C GLN A 102 4.85 5.83 -6.36
N ALA A 103 4.97 4.50 -6.42
CA ALA A 103 6.24 3.84 -6.13
C ALA A 103 7.32 4.18 -7.15
N LEU A 104 6.98 4.32 -8.44
CA LEU A 104 7.89 4.78 -9.48
C LEU A 104 8.30 6.23 -9.27
N GLU A 105 7.34 7.15 -9.16
CA GLU A 105 7.60 8.60 -9.03
C GLU A 105 8.43 8.92 -7.78
N HIS A 106 8.11 8.27 -6.66
CA HIS A 106 8.76 8.57 -5.38
C HIS A 106 9.87 7.59 -5.01
N SER A 107 10.23 6.66 -5.89
CA SER A 107 11.22 5.60 -5.64
C SER A 107 10.94 4.82 -4.35
N LEU A 108 9.68 4.42 -4.13
CA LEU A 108 9.27 3.69 -2.93
C LEU A 108 9.39 2.17 -3.13
N THR A 109 9.55 1.44 -2.03
CA THR A 109 9.40 -0.02 -2.02
C THR A 109 7.98 -0.36 -1.59
N ILE A 110 7.23 -1.12 -2.39
CA ILE A 110 5.88 -1.57 -2.02
C ILE A 110 5.97 -2.81 -1.12
N LEU A 111 5.35 -2.74 0.06
CA LEU A 111 5.07 -3.93 0.89
C LEU A 111 3.77 -4.57 0.40
N THR A 112 3.86 -5.61 -0.43
CA THR A 112 2.69 -6.25 -1.05
C THR A 112 2.79 -7.78 -1.17
N PRO A 113 1.74 -8.54 -0.77
CA PRO A 113 1.62 -9.95 -1.08
C PRO A 113 1.31 -10.23 -2.56
N ALA A 114 0.86 -9.23 -3.32
CA ALA A 114 0.27 -9.42 -4.63
C ALA A 114 1.33 -9.77 -5.69
N PRO A 115 1.29 -10.98 -6.29
CA PRO A 115 2.30 -11.40 -7.27
C PRO A 115 2.27 -10.56 -8.55
N LEU A 116 1.09 -10.05 -8.95
CA LEU A 116 0.97 -9.19 -10.14
C LEU A 116 1.69 -7.84 -9.97
N ILE A 117 1.67 -7.25 -8.77
CA ILE A 117 2.38 -5.98 -8.52
C ILE A 117 3.90 -6.19 -8.66
N ARG A 118 4.42 -7.36 -8.27
CA ARG A 118 5.85 -7.70 -8.38
C ARG A 118 6.34 -7.91 -9.82
N GLN A 119 5.44 -7.99 -10.80
CA GLN A 119 5.82 -8.09 -12.21
C GLN A 119 6.10 -6.72 -12.84
N TYR A 120 5.82 -5.61 -12.14
CA TYR A 120 6.20 -4.27 -12.58
C TYR A 120 7.66 -3.97 -12.22
N PRO A 121 8.32 -3.06 -12.95
CA PRO A 121 9.72 -2.67 -12.70
C PRO A 121 9.84 -1.74 -11.47
N ILE A 122 9.34 -2.18 -10.33
CA ILE A 122 9.38 -1.47 -9.04
C ILE A 122 10.01 -2.35 -7.97
N ARG A 123 10.44 -1.73 -6.88
CA ARG A 123 10.89 -2.46 -5.70
C ARG A 123 9.67 -2.96 -4.94
N CYS A 124 9.62 -4.27 -4.72
CA CYS A 124 8.64 -4.91 -3.86
C CYS A 124 9.36 -5.68 -2.76
N LEU A 125 8.79 -5.69 -1.56
CA LEU A 125 9.27 -6.51 -0.46
C LEU A 125 8.15 -7.38 0.06
N TRP A 126 8.34 -8.70 -0.09
CA TRP A 126 7.49 -9.73 0.50
C TRP A 126 8.19 -11.08 0.33
N GLN A 127 8.46 -11.77 1.43
CA GLN A 127 8.99 -13.14 1.38
C GLN A 127 7.89 -14.08 1.85
N ALA A 128 7.39 -14.98 0.99
CA ALA A 128 6.46 -16.00 1.47
C ALA A 128 7.14 -16.83 2.56
N ARG A 129 6.38 -17.25 3.58
CA ARG A 129 6.84 -18.35 4.44
C ARG A 129 6.99 -19.56 3.50
N GLY A 130 8.21 -20.10 3.42
CA GLY A 130 8.50 -21.32 2.64
C GLY A 130 7.71 -22.52 3.11
#